data_AF-A0A1S2VKN2-F1
#
_entry.id   AF-A0A1S2VKN2-F1
#
_cell.length_a   1.000
_cell.length_b   1.000
_cell.length_c   1.000
_cell.angle_alpha   90.00
_cell.angle_beta   90.00
_cell.angle_gamma   90.00
#
_symmetry.space_group_name_H-M   'P 1'
#
loop_
_entity.id
_entity.type
_entity.pdbx_description
1 polymer ?
#
loop_
_entity_poly.entity_id
_entity_poly.type
_entity_poly.pdbx_seq_one_letter_code
_entity_poly.pdbx_strand_id
1 'polypeptide(L)'
;MTGQPSLHLTFRVKRQWRAFLITTLIGIVLYQVMTLQREDGGEFAPLTRGNVLHYLKMLFGYYYLFELISVFIFVRLAMLYVRLTQPGPLVLSGRSVIGYELKFFPFICLAIPVFGPVTNTLRYLAIFYPDYAWSDWFPEYVFTGRMFANYFLPFLVFGYGFLNLNLFLDYNDWQKQRMAAPVEPEASPIAEVAQPKPEPAYLAQLEASDEEGETLLAVRDILYVEVEQKLYYAYTLGRTYAIRKTLTELEAELNPEQFYRINRSVIANVRFVKNYSYWENDKYIVRLTDNKTEFIMQRTRLKGLKERLGTV
;
A
#
# COMPACT_ATOMS: atom_id res chain seq x y z
N MET A 1 28.79 -6.79 -9.10
CA MET A 1 28.51 -6.85 -7.64
C MET A 1 27.01 -6.73 -7.46
N THR A 2 26.33 -7.86 -7.30
CA THR A 2 24.88 -7.94 -7.10
C THR A 2 24.52 -7.39 -5.72
N GLY A 3 24.08 -6.13 -5.66
CA GLY A 3 23.65 -5.50 -4.42
C GLY A 3 22.53 -6.33 -3.78
N GLN A 4 22.76 -6.85 -2.58
CA GLN A 4 21.72 -7.53 -1.83
C GLN A 4 20.55 -6.56 -1.62
N PRO A 5 19.30 -7.02 -1.80
CA PRO A 5 18.14 -6.15 -1.64
C PRO A 5 18.01 -5.68 -0.19
N SER A 6 18.14 -4.36 -0.02
CA SER A 6 17.98 -3.66 1.25
C SER A 6 16.57 -3.07 1.37
N LEU A 7 15.82 -3.51 2.38
CA LEU A 7 14.51 -2.97 2.72
C LEU A 7 14.62 -1.90 3.82
N HIS A 8 13.89 -0.80 3.64
CA HIS A 8 13.73 0.24 4.65
C HIS A 8 12.29 0.24 5.15
N LEU A 9 12.13 0.25 6.48
CA LEU A 9 10.82 0.25 7.11
C LEU A 9 10.20 1.64 7.08
N THR A 10 9.07 1.77 6.37
CA THR A 10 8.45 3.08 6.14
C THR A 10 7.21 3.32 7.03
N PHE A 11 6.68 2.29 7.68
CA PHE A 11 5.44 2.29 8.49
C PHE A 11 4.27 3.08 7.87
N ARG A 12 3.45 2.41 7.04
CA ARG A 12 2.36 3.06 6.29
C ARG A 12 1.00 2.98 6.98
N VAL A 13 0.94 3.53 8.19
CA VAL A 13 -0.24 3.47 9.09
C VAL A 13 -1.53 3.96 8.43
N LYS A 14 -1.49 5.06 7.66
CA LYS A 14 -2.70 5.64 7.02
C LYS A 14 -3.40 4.69 6.05
N ARG A 15 -2.68 3.77 5.41
CA ARG A 15 -3.25 2.83 4.43
C ARG A 15 -3.89 1.61 5.09
N GLN A 16 -3.58 1.34 6.35
CA GLN A 16 -3.89 0.09 7.05
C GLN A 16 -4.88 0.24 8.21
N TRP A 17 -5.49 1.42 8.41
CA TRP A 17 -6.34 1.69 9.57
C TRP A 17 -7.46 0.66 9.77
N ARG A 18 -8.05 0.14 8.67
CA ARG A 18 -9.07 -0.93 8.72
C ARG A 18 -8.55 -2.23 9.32
N ALA A 19 -7.30 -2.59 9.03
CA ALA A 19 -6.69 -3.79 9.58
C ALA A 19 -6.56 -3.67 11.11
N PHE A 20 -6.18 -2.50 11.62
CA PHE A 20 -6.10 -2.25 13.07
C PHE A 20 -7.47 -2.35 13.74
N LEU A 21 -8.51 -1.78 13.16
CA LEU A 21 -9.87 -1.91 13.69
C LEU A 21 -10.28 -3.38 13.83
N ILE A 22 -10.08 -4.15 12.75
CA ILE A 22 -10.48 -5.57 12.72
C ILE A 22 -9.64 -6.40 13.69
N THR A 23 -8.31 -6.25 13.70
CA THR A 23 -7.45 -7.04 14.57
C THR A 23 -7.67 -6.72 16.05
N THR A 24 -7.91 -5.45 16.40
CA THR A 24 -8.28 -5.05 17.76
C THR A 24 -9.61 -5.67 18.17
N LEU A 25 -10.64 -5.61 17.31
CA LEU A 25 -11.93 -6.21 17.62
C LEU A 25 -11.82 -7.74 17.80
N ILE A 26 -11.08 -8.42 16.93
CA ILE A 26 -10.80 -9.86 17.04
C ILE A 26 -10.09 -10.16 18.37
N GLY A 27 -9.06 -9.38 18.73
CA GLY A 27 -8.34 -9.57 19.98
C GLY A 27 -9.24 -9.47 21.22
N ILE A 28 -10.16 -8.49 21.23
CA ILE A 28 -11.13 -8.33 22.32
C ILE A 28 -12.11 -9.51 22.37
N VAL A 29 -12.69 -9.90 21.24
CA VAL A 29 -13.64 -11.01 21.21
C VAL A 29 -12.95 -12.31 21.62
N LEU A 30 -11.72 -12.56 21.16
CA LEU A 30 -10.93 -13.71 21.59
C LEU A 30 -10.69 -13.69 23.11
N TYR A 31 -10.33 -12.54 23.68
CA TYR A 31 -10.17 -12.40 25.13
C TYR A 31 -11.48 -12.70 25.87
N GLN A 32 -12.60 -12.14 25.42
CA GLN A 32 -13.92 -12.40 26.01
C GLN A 32 -14.28 -13.88 25.93
N VAL A 33 -13.93 -14.58 24.84
CA VAL A 33 -14.19 -16.02 24.69
C VAL A 33 -13.45 -16.82 25.76
N MET A 34 -12.24 -16.40 26.14
CA MET A 34 -11.52 -17.04 27.24
C MET A 34 -12.21 -16.84 28.60
N THR A 35 -13.06 -15.82 28.75
CA THR A 35 -13.83 -15.58 29.99
C THR A 35 -15.07 -16.47 30.13
N LEU A 36 -15.47 -17.20 29.08
CA LEU A 36 -16.62 -18.12 29.12
C LEU A 36 -16.46 -19.26 30.12
N GLN A 37 -15.23 -19.54 30.56
CA GLN A 37 -14.95 -20.55 31.59
C GLN A 37 -15.41 -20.12 32.99
N ARG A 38 -15.81 -18.85 33.18
CA ARG A 38 -16.34 -18.35 34.45
C ARG A 38 -17.79 -18.81 34.65
N GLU A 39 -18.16 -19.12 35.89
CA GLU A 39 -19.48 -19.65 36.26
C GLU A 39 -20.66 -18.72 35.89
N ASP A 40 -20.41 -17.42 35.81
CA ASP A 40 -21.41 -16.39 35.47
C ASP A 40 -21.59 -16.20 33.95
N GLY A 41 -20.81 -16.90 33.12
CA GLY A 41 -20.75 -16.70 31.66
C GLY A 41 -19.82 -15.55 31.24
N GLY A 42 -19.07 -14.96 32.18
CA GLY A 42 -18.07 -13.93 31.93
C GLY A 42 -18.62 -12.70 31.18
N GLU A 43 -17.83 -12.17 30.25
CA GLU A 43 -18.20 -10.98 29.47
C GLU A 43 -19.39 -11.22 28.52
N PHE A 44 -19.71 -12.49 28.26
CA PHE A 44 -20.87 -12.91 27.47
C PHE A 44 -22.16 -13.07 28.30
N ALA A 45 -22.11 -12.89 29.63
CA ALA A 45 -23.27 -13.01 30.50
C ALA A 45 -24.49 -12.17 30.06
N PRO A 46 -24.35 -10.94 29.53
CA PRO A 46 -25.51 -10.19 29.03
C PRO A 46 -26.14 -10.86 27.80
N LEU A 47 -25.36 -11.52 26.94
CA LEU A 47 -25.87 -12.24 25.77
C LEU A 47 -26.65 -13.50 26.18
N THR A 48 -26.14 -14.26 27.16
CA THR A 48 -26.83 -15.46 27.66
C THR A 48 -28.15 -15.13 28.37
N ARG A 49 -28.26 -13.91 28.92
CA ARG A 49 -29.50 -13.36 29.51
C ARG A 49 -30.42 -12.66 28.51
N GLY A 50 -30.10 -12.69 27.21
CA GLY A 50 -30.91 -12.08 26.14
C GLY A 50 -30.74 -10.57 25.96
N ASN A 51 -29.81 -9.92 26.67
CA ASN A 51 -29.56 -8.48 26.60
C ASN A 51 -28.44 -8.14 25.60
N VAL A 52 -28.72 -8.36 24.31
CA VAL A 52 -27.77 -8.12 23.21
C VAL A 52 -27.34 -6.66 23.13
N LEU A 53 -28.28 -5.72 23.34
CA LEU A 53 -27.98 -4.30 23.23
C LEU A 53 -27.00 -3.83 24.31
N HIS A 54 -27.14 -4.32 25.54
CA HIS A 54 -26.20 -4.01 26.61
C HIS A 54 -24.80 -4.56 26.30
N TYR A 55 -24.70 -5.80 25.82
CA TYR A 55 -23.43 -6.36 25.37
C TYR A 55 -22.77 -5.51 24.29
N LEU A 56 -23.51 -5.12 23.24
CA LEU A 56 -22.95 -4.29 22.17
C LEU A 56 -22.48 -2.92 22.67
N LYS A 57 -23.23 -2.31 23.60
CA LYS A 57 -22.82 -1.05 24.25
C LYS A 57 -21.53 -1.21 25.03
N MET A 58 -21.37 -2.30 25.79
CA MET A 58 -20.13 -2.59 26.53
C MET A 58 -18.96 -2.90 25.58
N LEU A 59 -19.19 -3.74 24.56
CA LEU A 59 -18.19 -4.10 23.57
C LEU A 59 -17.64 -2.87 22.85
N PHE A 60 -18.50 -2.04 22.27
CA PHE A 60 -18.07 -0.92 21.45
C PHE A 60 -17.81 0.37 22.25
N GLY A 61 -18.60 0.64 23.27
CA GLY A 61 -18.51 1.87 24.07
C GLY A 61 -17.44 1.85 25.16
N TYR A 62 -17.02 0.65 25.60
CA TYR A 62 -16.02 0.50 26.64
C TYR A 62 -14.80 -0.28 26.14
N TYR A 63 -14.93 -1.59 25.89
CA TYR A 63 -13.76 -2.43 25.57
C TYR A 63 -13.03 -1.98 24.31
N TYR A 64 -13.77 -1.82 23.21
CA TYR A 64 -13.18 -1.44 21.93
C TYR A 64 -12.62 -0.02 21.93
N LEU A 65 -13.32 0.93 22.54
CA LEU A 65 -12.88 2.32 22.63
C LEU A 65 -11.49 2.43 23.29
N PHE A 66 -11.31 1.82 24.47
CA PHE A 66 -10.04 1.93 25.19
C PHE A 66 -8.90 1.15 24.52
N GLU A 67 -9.19 -0.02 23.93
CA GLU A 67 -8.16 -0.75 23.20
C GLU A 67 -7.74 -0.03 21.92
N LEU A 68 -8.65 0.68 21.23
CA LEU A 68 -8.27 1.54 20.10
C LEU A 68 -7.35 2.69 20.54
N ILE A 69 -7.56 3.26 21.72
CA ILE A 69 -6.66 4.27 22.29
C ILE A 69 -5.28 3.66 22.56
N SER A 70 -5.22 2.48 23.19
CA SER A 70 -3.98 1.74 23.45
C SER A 70 -3.22 1.47 22.14
N VAL A 71 -3.90 0.94 21.12
CA VAL A 71 -3.32 0.64 19.81
C VAL A 71 -2.86 1.91 19.09
N PHE A 72 -3.61 3.00 19.18
CA PHE A 72 -3.20 4.28 18.63
C PHE A 72 -1.90 4.76 19.26
N ILE A 73 -1.81 4.78 20.59
CA ILE A 73 -0.58 5.17 21.31
C ILE A 73 0.57 4.25 20.94
N PHE A 74 0.35 2.92 20.93
CA PHE A 74 1.35 1.93 20.55
C PHE A 74 1.92 2.20 19.15
N VAL A 75 1.07 2.43 18.16
CA VAL A 75 1.50 2.70 16.78
C VAL A 75 2.29 4.01 16.69
N ARG A 76 1.88 5.06 17.44
CA ARG A 76 2.64 6.32 17.51
C ARG A 76 4.02 6.12 18.14
N LEU A 77 4.10 5.34 19.22
CA LEU A 77 5.37 5.00 19.85
C LEU A 77 6.24 4.13 18.95
N ALA A 78 5.67 3.20 18.17
CA ALA A 78 6.42 2.35 17.24
C ALA A 78 7.06 3.18 16.12
N MET A 79 6.31 4.13 15.56
CA MET A 79 6.84 5.08 14.58
C MET A 79 7.94 5.96 15.18
N LEU A 80 7.76 6.43 16.42
CA LEU A 80 8.79 7.19 17.13
C LEU A 80 10.04 6.34 17.35
N TYR A 81 9.89 5.10 17.81
CA TYR A 81 10.98 4.17 18.05
C TYR A 81 11.83 3.95 16.81
N VAL A 82 11.20 3.67 15.66
CA VAL A 82 11.92 3.45 14.40
C VAL A 82 12.57 4.73 13.88
N ARG A 83 11.94 5.90 14.10
CA ARG A 83 12.55 7.18 13.79
C ARG A 83 13.81 7.45 14.61
N LEU A 84 13.80 7.08 15.90
CA LEU A 84 14.92 7.26 16.82
C LEU A 84 16.03 6.24 16.60
N THR A 85 15.69 4.99 16.31
CA THR A 85 16.67 3.91 16.15
C THR A 85 17.24 3.79 14.75
N GLN A 86 16.58 4.37 13.74
CA GLN A 86 16.92 4.28 12.31
C GLN A 86 17.53 2.93 11.93
N PRO A 87 16.76 1.83 12.07
CA PRO A 87 17.30 0.51 11.84
C PRO A 87 17.86 0.45 10.41
N GLY A 88 19.12 0.02 10.29
CA GLY A 88 19.81 -0.05 9.01
C GLY A 88 19.06 -0.91 7.97
N PRO A 89 19.48 -0.83 6.69
CA PRO A 89 18.85 -1.58 5.60
C PRO A 89 18.75 -3.07 5.92
N LEU A 90 17.54 -3.63 5.83
CA LEU A 90 17.31 -5.04 6.07
C LEU A 90 17.63 -5.84 4.81
N VAL A 91 18.67 -6.67 4.90
CA VAL A 91 18.94 -7.71 3.89
C VAL A 91 17.84 -8.77 3.96
N LEU A 92 17.30 -9.18 2.81
CA LEU A 92 16.33 -10.28 2.70
C LEU A 92 16.96 -11.64 3.05
N SER A 93 17.19 -11.88 4.34
CA SER A 93 17.62 -13.15 4.91
C SER A 93 16.82 -13.44 6.17
N GLY A 94 16.46 -14.70 6.40
CA GLY A 94 15.74 -15.10 7.62
C GLY A 94 16.47 -14.68 8.90
N ARG A 95 17.81 -14.76 8.91
CA ARG A 95 18.63 -14.28 10.05
C ARG A 95 18.50 -12.78 10.28
N SER A 96 18.43 -12.00 9.22
CA SER A 96 18.30 -10.54 9.28
C SER A 96 16.90 -10.12 9.74
N VAL A 97 15.85 -10.84 9.33
CA VAL A 97 14.48 -10.64 9.82
C VAL A 97 14.39 -10.91 11.31
N ILE A 98 14.91 -12.04 11.78
CA ILE A 98 14.95 -12.38 13.22
C ILE A 98 15.73 -11.32 14.01
N GLY A 99 16.88 -10.88 13.48
CA GLY A 99 17.66 -9.80 14.10
C GLY A 99 16.87 -8.49 14.23
N TYR A 100 15.98 -8.21 13.28
CA TYR A 100 15.10 -7.04 13.31
C TYR A 100 13.97 -7.21 14.34
N GLU A 101 13.36 -8.39 14.40
CA GLU A 101 12.34 -8.72 15.40
C GLU A 101 12.91 -8.61 16.82
N LEU A 102 14.11 -9.15 17.06
CA LEU A 102 14.80 -9.04 18.34
C LEU A 102 15.12 -7.58 18.72
N LYS A 103 15.47 -6.73 17.74
CA LYS A 103 15.65 -5.29 17.98
C LYS A 103 14.33 -4.57 18.26
N PHE A 104 13.20 -5.09 17.80
CA PHE A 104 11.88 -4.51 18.06
C PHE A 104 11.29 -4.95 19.40
N PHE A 105 11.72 -6.09 19.93
CA PHE A 105 11.22 -6.63 21.21
C PHE A 105 11.31 -5.66 22.40
N PRO A 106 12.43 -4.96 22.67
CA PRO A 106 12.50 -4.00 23.78
C PRO A 106 11.47 -2.89 23.66
N PHE A 107 11.16 -2.46 22.44
CA PHE A 107 10.11 -1.47 22.20
C PHE A 107 8.73 -1.99 22.64
N ILE A 108 8.37 -3.24 22.29
CA ILE A 108 7.08 -3.82 22.71
C ILE A 108 6.99 -3.83 24.24
N CYS A 109 8.05 -4.27 24.92
CA CYS A 109 8.11 -4.31 26.37
C CYS A 109 7.98 -2.92 27.01
N LEU A 110 8.61 -1.90 26.42
CA LEU A 110 8.59 -0.52 26.93
C LEU A 110 7.30 0.23 26.57
N ALA A 111 6.62 -0.12 25.49
CA ALA A 111 5.38 0.54 25.09
C ALA A 111 4.25 0.31 26.09
N ILE A 112 4.13 -0.92 26.62
CA ILE A 112 3.07 -1.31 27.57
C ILE A 112 3.04 -0.43 28.83
N PRO A 113 4.14 -0.25 29.58
CA PRO A 113 4.14 0.63 30.75
C PRO A 113 3.97 2.11 30.42
N VAL A 114 4.08 2.52 29.15
CA VAL A 114 3.83 3.89 28.71
C VAL A 114 2.34 4.12 28.45
N PHE A 115 1.68 3.27 27.64
CA PHE A 115 0.26 3.47 27.34
C PHE A 115 -0.68 2.92 28.42
N GLY A 116 -0.26 1.88 29.17
CA GLY A 116 -1.08 1.21 30.17
C GLY A 116 -1.61 2.14 31.27
N PRO A 117 -0.77 2.97 31.92
CA PRO A 117 -1.25 3.95 32.90
C PRO A 117 -2.23 4.96 32.30
N VAL A 118 -2.00 5.39 31.05
CA VAL A 118 -2.87 6.35 30.36
C VAL A 118 -4.24 5.73 30.13
N THR A 119 -4.30 4.53 29.57
CA THR A 119 -5.57 3.88 29.21
C THR A 119 -6.34 3.43 30.44
N ASN A 120 -5.66 2.96 31.49
CA ASN A 120 -6.29 2.68 32.78
C ASN A 120 -6.87 3.94 33.44
N THR A 121 -6.15 5.07 33.37
CA THR A 121 -6.65 6.34 33.93
C THR A 121 -7.88 6.83 33.16
N LEU A 122 -7.86 6.75 31.83
CA LEU A 122 -9.03 7.10 31.02
C LEU A 122 -10.22 6.18 31.30
N ARG A 123 -9.96 4.89 31.52
CA ARG A 123 -10.97 3.89 31.91
C ARG A 123 -11.59 4.23 33.26
N TYR A 124 -10.77 4.57 34.26
CA TYR A 124 -11.24 5.02 35.57
C TYR A 124 -12.15 6.25 35.43
N LEU A 125 -11.67 7.29 34.75
CA LEU A 125 -12.44 8.52 34.56
C LEU A 125 -13.76 8.24 33.84
N ALA A 126 -13.81 7.36 32.84
CA ALA A 126 -15.05 7.05 32.13
C ALA A 126 -16.09 6.32 32.99
N ILE A 127 -15.68 5.57 34.02
CA ILE A 127 -16.59 4.85 34.92
C ILE A 127 -17.08 5.76 36.05
N PHE A 128 -16.16 6.55 36.63
CA PHE A 128 -16.43 7.30 37.86
C PHE A 128 -16.72 8.79 37.63
N TYR A 129 -16.68 9.29 36.39
CA TYR A 129 -17.03 10.69 36.12
C TYR A 129 -18.54 10.95 36.35
N PRO A 130 -18.91 12.09 36.99
CA PRO A 130 -18.05 13.17 37.51
C PRO A 130 -17.51 12.93 38.93
N ASP A 131 -18.01 11.93 39.65
CA ASP A 131 -17.76 11.66 41.07
C ASP A 131 -16.49 10.81 41.32
N TYR A 132 -15.35 11.21 40.75
CA TYR A 132 -14.09 10.48 40.90
C TYR A 132 -13.26 10.96 42.11
N ALA A 133 -12.53 10.04 42.74
CA ALA A 133 -11.61 10.33 43.84
C ALA A 133 -10.25 9.64 43.63
N TRP A 134 -9.16 10.41 43.66
CA TRP A 134 -7.81 9.89 43.41
C TRP A 134 -7.37 8.80 44.41
N SER A 135 -7.98 8.76 45.60
CA SER A 135 -7.80 7.68 46.58
C SER A 135 -8.22 6.31 46.03
N ASP A 136 -9.26 6.27 45.20
CA ASP A 136 -9.87 5.05 44.68
C ASP A 136 -9.17 4.58 43.39
N TRP A 137 -8.41 5.48 42.76
CA TRP A 137 -7.58 5.17 41.59
C TRP A 137 -6.35 4.33 41.94
N PHE A 138 -5.68 4.65 43.06
CA PHE A 138 -4.42 4.02 43.45
C PHE A 138 -4.45 2.48 43.65
N PRO A 139 -5.50 1.89 44.27
CA PRO A 139 -5.53 0.43 44.50
C PRO A 139 -5.82 -0.40 43.25
N GLU A 140 -6.66 0.09 42.34
CA GLU A 140 -7.21 -0.72 41.24
C GLU A 140 -6.76 -0.32 39.84
N TYR A 141 -6.41 0.96 39.62
CA TYR A 141 -6.13 1.50 38.29
C TYR A 141 -4.65 1.84 38.07
N VAL A 142 -3.85 1.83 39.13
CA VAL A 142 -2.38 1.86 39.01
C VAL A 142 -1.92 0.68 38.18
N PHE A 143 -1.05 0.98 37.21
CA PHE A 143 -0.51 -0.04 36.32
C PHE A 143 0.41 -0.98 37.10
N THR A 144 0.00 -2.23 37.27
CA THR A 144 0.73 -3.25 38.03
C THR A 144 1.46 -4.24 37.13
N GLY A 145 2.42 -4.99 37.69
CA GLY A 145 3.07 -6.09 36.99
C GLY A 145 2.10 -7.20 36.53
N ARG A 146 1.00 -7.42 37.27
CA ARG A 146 -0.06 -8.34 36.85
C ARG A 146 -0.76 -7.85 35.57
N MET A 147 -1.06 -6.55 35.50
CA MET A 147 -1.63 -5.97 34.29
C MET A 147 -0.65 -6.08 33.12
N PHE A 148 0.63 -5.79 33.35
CA PHE A 148 1.67 -5.98 32.34
C PHE A 148 1.64 -7.41 31.78
N ALA A 149 1.62 -8.44 32.63
CA ALA A 149 1.57 -9.84 32.19
C ALA A 149 0.32 -10.14 31.33
N ASN A 150 -0.84 -9.60 31.70
CA ASN A 150 -2.09 -9.78 30.95
C ASN A 150 -2.03 -9.13 29.56
N TYR A 151 -1.39 -7.95 29.46
CA TYR A 151 -1.24 -7.23 28.20
C TYR A 151 -0.07 -7.72 27.36
N PHE A 152 0.91 -8.40 27.96
CA PHE A 152 2.15 -8.78 27.31
C PHE A 152 1.91 -9.66 26.09
N LEU A 153 1.22 -10.79 26.24
CA LEU A 153 1.01 -11.73 25.12
C LEU A 153 0.19 -11.11 23.98
N PRO A 154 -0.97 -10.45 24.22
CA PRO A 154 -1.71 -9.77 23.15
C PRO A 154 -0.87 -8.72 22.40
N PHE A 155 -0.13 -7.87 23.12
CA PHE A 155 0.69 -6.83 22.49
C PHE A 155 1.97 -7.37 21.85
N LEU A 156 2.45 -8.54 22.27
CA LEU A 156 3.53 -9.26 21.60
C LEU A 156 3.07 -9.74 20.22
N VAL A 157 1.92 -10.41 20.15
CA VAL A 157 1.32 -10.88 18.90
C VAL A 157 0.97 -9.69 17.99
N PHE A 158 0.33 -8.66 18.55
CA PHE A 158 -0.01 -7.45 17.79
C PHE A 158 1.24 -6.72 17.29
N GLY A 159 2.25 -6.54 18.14
CA GLY A 159 3.48 -5.83 17.81
C GLY A 159 4.27 -6.50 16.70
N TYR A 160 4.46 -7.83 16.77
CA TYR A 160 5.12 -8.57 15.70
C TYR A 160 4.26 -8.69 14.44
N GLY A 161 2.94 -8.84 14.57
CA GLY A 161 2.02 -8.79 13.44
C GLY A 161 2.10 -7.44 12.70
N PHE A 162 2.16 -6.34 13.46
CA PHE A 162 2.33 -4.99 12.92
C PHE A 162 3.68 -4.84 12.20
N LEU A 163 4.77 -5.30 12.82
CA LEU A 163 6.10 -5.24 12.20
C LEU A 163 6.15 -6.07 10.90
N ASN A 164 5.72 -7.32 10.95
CA ASN A 164 5.74 -8.24 9.81
C ASN A 164 4.83 -7.79 8.66
N LEU A 165 3.66 -7.24 8.97
CA LEU A 165 2.77 -6.67 7.96
C LEU A 165 3.45 -5.50 7.22
N ASN A 166 4.15 -4.62 7.95
CA ASN A 166 4.88 -3.51 7.32
C ASN A 166 6.08 -4.00 6.51
N LEU A 167 6.84 -4.98 7.02
CA LEU A 167 7.92 -5.62 6.26
C LEU A 167 7.40 -6.26 4.97
N PHE A 168 6.28 -6.98 5.03
CA PHE A 168 5.67 -7.61 3.88
C PHE A 168 5.23 -6.58 2.82
N LEU A 169 4.66 -5.46 3.26
CA LEU A 169 4.22 -4.40 2.36
C LEU A 169 5.41 -3.67 1.71
N ASP A 170 6.46 -3.39 2.48
CA ASP A 170 7.69 -2.82 1.94
C ASP A 170 8.37 -3.80 0.97
N TYR A 171 8.34 -5.11 1.25
CA TYR A 171 8.79 -6.16 0.33
C TYR A 171 7.97 -6.22 -0.96
N ASN A 172 6.65 -6.17 -0.86
CA ASN A 172 5.75 -6.20 -2.02
C ASN A 172 5.98 -4.97 -2.93
N ASP A 173 6.24 -3.81 -2.35
CA ASP A 173 6.56 -2.62 -3.11
C ASP A 173 7.95 -2.70 -3.75
N TRP A 174 8.95 -3.21 -3.03
CA TRP A 174 10.27 -3.51 -3.60
C TRP A 174 10.15 -4.48 -4.79
N GLN A 175 9.37 -5.56 -4.64
CA GLN A 175 9.06 -6.52 -5.70
C GLN A 175 8.42 -5.83 -6.91
N LYS A 176 7.37 -5.02 -6.70
CA LYS A 176 6.70 -4.29 -7.78
C LYS A 176 7.64 -3.35 -8.52
N GLN A 177 8.51 -2.64 -7.79
CA GLN A 177 9.53 -1.78 -8.39
C GLN A 177 10.51 -2.60 -9.23
N ARG A 178 10.89 -3.79 -8.77
CA ARG A 178 11.81 -4.67 -9.50
C ARG A 178 11.17 -5.32 -10.73
N MET A 179 9.88 -5.65 -10.66
CA MET A 179 9.10 -6.15 -11.80
C MET A 179 8.78 -5.04 -12.81
N ALA A 180 8.65 -3.80 -12.34
CA ALA A 180 8.43 -2.62 -13.18
C ALA A 180 9.75 -1.98 -13.67
N ALA A 181 10.89 -2.33 -13.08
CA ALA A 181 12.19 -1.94 -13.57
C ALA A 181 12.43 -2.66 -14.91
N PRO A 182 12.86 -1.96 -15.97
CA PRO A 182 13.30 -2.60 -17.19
C PRO A 182 14.34 -3.65 -16.81
N VAL A 183 14.16 -4.89 -17.28
CA VAL A 183 15.19 -5.93 -17.15
C VAL A 183 16.42 -5.40 -17.88
N GLU A 184 17.35 -4.82 -17.14
CA GLU A 184 18.68 -4.51 -17.65
C GLU A 184 19.25 -5.86 -18.13
N PRO A 185 19.56 -6.02 -19.42
CA PRO A 185 20.10 -7.28 -19.92
C PRO A 185 21.40 -7.56 -19.18
N GLU A 186 21.48 -8.74 -18.56
CA GLU A 186 22.64 -9.18 -17.79
C GLU A 186 23.92 -8.96 -18.61
N ALA A 187 24.86 -8.21 -18.03
CA ALA A 187 26.14 -7.91 -18.66
C ALA A 187 26.94 -9.19 -18.90
N SER A 188 27.04 -9.60 -20.17
CA SER A 188 28.11 -10.49 -20.65
C SER A 188 29.47 -9.87 -20.32
N PRO A 189 30.40 -10.61 -19.68
CA PRO A 189 31.72 -10.09 -19.36
C PRO A 189 32.64 -10.25 -20.57
N ILE A 190 32.58 -9.31 -21.52
CA ILE A 190 33.73 -9.00 -22.38
C ILE A 190 33.80 -7.49 -22.52
N ALA A 191 34.86 -6.92 -21.93
CA ALA A 191 35.29 -5.57 -22.21
C ALA A 191 35.69 -5.48 -23.69
N GLU A 192 34.88 -4.82 -24.50
CA GLU A 192 35.28 -4.46 -25.86
C GLU A 192 34.84 -3.02 -26.16
N VAL A 193 35.87 -2.16 -26.15
CA VAL A 193 36.07 -0.89 -26.85
C VAL A 193 34.82 -0.06 -27.18
N ALA A 194 34.84 1.18 -26.67
CA ALA A 194 33.91 2.26 -27.00
C ALA A 194 33.55 2.32 -28.51
N GLN A 195 32.28 2.07 -28.80
CA GLN A 195 31.60 2.48 -30.03
C GLN A 195 30.28 3.19 -29.66
N PRO A 196 29.80 4.16 -30.45
CA PRO A 196 28.57 4.87 -30.15
C PRO A 196 27.40 3.89 -30.09
N LYS A 197 26.66 3.95 -28.98
CA LYS A 197 25.47 3.16 -28.69
C LYS A 197 24.55 3.12 -29.92
N PRO A 198 24.25 1.96 -30.53
CA PRO A 198 23.19 1.88 -31.52
C PRO A 198 21.89 2.24 -30.80
N GLU A 199 21.14 3.20 -31.33
CA GLU A 199 19.78 3.48 -30.88
C GLU A 199 19.01 2.15 -30.82
N PRO A 200 18.26 1.86 -29.74
CA PRO A 200 17.38 0.71 -29.73
C PRO A 200 16.47 0.80 -30.96
N ALA A 201 16.50 -0.22 -31.81
CA ALA A 201 15.65 -0.30 -32.99
C ALA A 201 14.19 -0.45 -32.54
N TYR A 202 13.53 0.68 -32.32
CA TYR A 202 12.12 0.73 -32.00
C TYR A 202 11.29 0.19 -33.18
N LEU A 203 10.12 -0.37 -32.87
CA LEU A 203 9.23 -0.93 -33.87
C LEU A 203 8.85 0.14 -34.91
N ALA A 204 9.19 -0.10 -36.18
CA ALA A 204 8.85 0.79 -37.29
C ALA A 204 7.52 0.43 -37.97
N GLN A 205 7.16 -0.87 -37.94
CA GLN A 205 5.94 -1.41 -38.54
C GLN A 205 5.27 -2.39 -37.57
N LEU A 206 3.94 -2.36 -37.53
CA LEU A 206 3.11 -3.19 -36.67
C LEU A 206 2.21 -4.05 -37.54
N GLU A 207 2.25 -5.37 -37.35
CA GLU A 207 1.30 -6.29 -37.96
C GLU A 207 -0.11 -5.99 -37.43
N ALA A 208 -1.03 -5.73 -38.35
CA ALA A 208 -2.39 -5.36 -38.04
C ALA A 208 -3.36 -5.98 -39.05
N SER A 209 -4.63 -6.11 -38.69
CA SER A 209 -5.67 -6.69 -39.56
C SER A 209 -6.86 -5.75 -39.63
N ASP A 210 -7.41 -5.58 -40.82
CA ASP A 210 -8.68 -4.87 -41.07
C ASP A 210 -9.66 -5.78 -41.84
N GLU A 211 -10.75 -5.21 -42.36
CA GLU A 211 -11.75 -5.95 -43.15
C GLU A 211 -11.22 -6.44 -44.51
N GLU A 212 -10.09 -5.88 -45.00
CA GLU A 212 -9.48 -6.20 -46.29
C GLU A 212 -8.37 -7.26 -46.16
N GLY A 213 -7.81 -7.49 -44.97
CA GLY A 213 -6.88 -8.58 -44.67
C GLY A 213 -5.81 -8.23 -43.63
N GLU A 214 -4.70 -8.97 -43.64
CA GLU A 214 -3.51 -8.65 -42.85
C GLU A 214 -2.64 -7.60 -43.56
N THR A 215 -2.17 -6.59 -42.82
CA THR A 215 -1.36 -5.49 -43.34
C THR A 215 -0.25 -5.10 -42.35
N LEU A 216 0.79 -4.45 -42.87
CA LEU A 216 1.87 -3.88 -42.06
C LEU A 216 1.63 -2.37 -41.90
N LEU A 217 1.22 -1.97 -40.71
CA LEU A 217 0.92 -0.58 -40.37
C LEU A 217 2.20 0.14 -39.92
N ALA A 218 2.54 1.26 -40.56
CA ALA A 218 3.68 2.06 -40.11
C ALA A 218 3.38 2.72 -38.75
N VAL A 219 4.27 2.52 -37.77
CA VAL A 219 4.06 2.97 -36.38
C VAL A 219 3.87 4.49 -36.29
N ARG A 220 4.54 5.26 -37.17
CA ARG A 220 4.42 6.72 -37.27
C ARG A 220 3.00 7.21 -37.59
N ASP A 221 2.17 6.38 -38.22
CA ASP A 221 0.82 6.73 -38.66
C ASP A 221 -0.25 6.39 -37.60
N ILE A 222 0.16 5.75 -36.50
CA ILE A 222 -0.70 5.40 -35.36
C ILE A 222 -0.88 6.62 -34.45
N LEU A 223 -2.15 7.00 -34.23
CA LEU A 223 -2.55 8.05 -33.29
C LEU A 223 -2.55 7.53 -31.86
N TYR A 224 -3.21 6.39 -31.65
CA TYR A 224 -3.25 5.72 -30.35
C TYR A 224 -3.59 4.23 -30.54
N VAL A 225 -3.29 3.47 -29.50
CA VAL A 225 -3.68 2.07 -29.36
C VAL A 225 -4.54 1.94 -28.13
N GLU A 226 -5.68 1.27 -28.27
CA GLU A 226 -6.64 1.04 -27.19
C GLU A 226 -6.98 -0.45 -27.05
N VAL A 227 -7.30 -0.86 -25.83
CA VAL A 227 -7.88 -2.18 -25.55
C VAL A 227 -9.35 -2.04 -25.19
N GLU A 228 -10.19 -2.70 -25.98
CA GLU A 228 -11.64 -2.77 -25.78
C GLU A 228 -12.08 -4.23 -25.78
N GLN A 229 -12.82 -4.66 -24.76
CA GLN A 229 -13.33 -6.04 -24.63
C GLN A 229 -12.27 -7.15 -24.81
N LYS A 230 -11.02 -6.89 -24.40
CA LYS A 230 -9.83 -7.77 -24.54
C LYS A 230 -9.26 -7.88 -25.96
N LEU A 231 -9.74 -7.07 -26.89
CA LEU A 231 -9.18 -6.91 -28.22
C LEU A 231 -8.37 -5.60 -28.27
N TYR A 232 -7.28 -5.61 -29.02
CA TYR A 232 -6.37 -4.48 -29.14
C TYR A 232 -6.55 -3.85 -30.52
N TYR A 233 -6.67 -2.53 -30.55
CA TYR A 233 -6.92 -1.77 -31.75
C TYR A 233 -5.92 -0.61 -31.89
N ALA A 234 -5.30 -0.50 -33.05
CA ALA A 234 -4.50 0.66 -33.44
C ALA A 234 -5.35 1.59 -34.31
N TYR A 235 -5.45 2.86 -33.89
CA TYR A 235 -6.23 3.89 -34.57
C TYR A 235 -5.32 4.80 -35.38
N THR A 236 -5.70 5.06 -36.62
CA THR A 236 -5.03 5.99 -37.55
C THR A 236 -5.98 7.12 -37.94
N LEU A 237 -5.57 8.05 -38.82
CA LEU A 237 -6.38 9.20 -39.23
C LEU A 237 -7.72 8.87 -39.91
N GLY A 238 -7.99 7.61 -40.23
CA GLY A 238 -9.28 7.21 -40.82
C GLY A 238 -9.60 5.72 -40.83
N ARG A 239 -8.70 4.87 -40.31
CA ARG A 239 -8.90 3.41 -40.23
C ARG A 239 -8.53 2.90 -38.84
N THR A 240 -9.23 1.85 -38.42
CA THR A 240 -8.97 1.12 -37.18
C THR A 240 -8.48 -0.27 -37.56
N TYR A 241 -7.38 -0.70 -36.95
CA TYR A 241 -6.78 -1.99 -37.22
C TYR A 241 -6.75 -2.83 -35.95
N ALA A 242 -7.16 -4.09 -36.02
CA ALA A 242 -6.97 -5.05 -34.94
C ALA A 242 -5.50 -5.48 -34.90
N ILE A 243 -4.91 -5.55 -33.70
CA ILE A 243 -3.52 -5.95 -33.52
C ILE A 243 -3.43 -7.12 -32.54
N ARG A 244 -2.39 -7.95 -32.69
CA ARG A 244 -2.15 -9.10 -31.81
C ARG A 244 -1.36 -8.74 -30.55
N LYS A 245 -0.56 -7.66 -30.62
CA LYS A 245 0.32 -7.25 -29.52
C LYS A 245 -0.47 -6.59 -28.38
N THR A 246 -0.06 -6.89 -27.15
CA THR A 246 -0.67 -6.27 -25.97
C THR A 246 -0.14 -4.85 -25.75
N LEU A 247 -0.87 -4.03 -24.98
CA LEU A 247 -0.37 -2.69 -24.62
C LEU A 247 0.98 -2.76 -23.87
N THR A 248 1.23 -3.81 -23.09
CA THR A 248 2.50 -3.97 -22.36
C THR A 248 3.66 -4.29 -23.31
N GLU A 249 3.43 -5.13 -24.33
CA GLU A 249 4.42 -5.42 -25.38
C GLU A 249 4.72 -4.17 -26.20
N LEU A 250 3.69 -3.43 -26.61
CA LEU A 250 3.85 -2.18 -27.34
C LEU A 250 4.56 -1.11 -26.51
N GLU A 251 4.32 -1.03 -25.21
CA GLU A 251 5.02 -0.10 -24.32
C GLU A 251 6.53 -0.39 -24.25
N ALA A 252 6.95 -1.64 -24.46
CA ALA A 252 8.36 -2.05 -24.50
C ALA A 252 9.02 -1.86 -25.87
N GLU A 253 8.26 -2.00 -26.95
CA GLU A 253 8.80 -1.98 -28.33
C GLU A 253 8.67 -0.63 -29.04
N LEU A 254 7.72 0.21 -28.63
CA LEU A 254 7.51 1.54 -29.21
C LEU A 254 8.51 2.54 -28.64
N ASN A 255 8.84 3.55 -29.46
CA ASN A 255 9.71 4.63 -29.01
C ASN A 255 9.05 5.40 -27.83
N PRO A 256 9.65 5.41 -26.63
CA PRO A 256 9.06 6.02 -25.44
C PRO A 256 9.04 7.55 -25.48
N GLU A 257 9.75 8.18 -26.41
CA GLU A 257 9.65 9.62 -26.68
C GLU A 257 8.44 9.94 -27.56
N GLN A 258 8.04 9.01 -28.42
CA GLN A 258 6.91 9.18 -29.34
C GLN A 258 5.60 8.65 -28.76
N PHE A 259 5.62 7.58 -27.96
CA PHE A 259 4.44 6.94 -27.40
C PHE A 259 4.41 7.05 -25.88
N TYR A 260 3.24 7.35 -25.34
CA TYR A 260 3.02 7.49 -23.90
C TYR A 260 1.72 6.82 -23.47
N ARG A 261 1.81 6.03 -22.39
CA ARG A 261 0.66 5.36 -21.80
C ARG A 261 -0.17 6.32 -20.95
N ILE A 262 -1.26 6.83 -21.52
CA ILE A 262 -2.17 7.79 -20.89
C ILE A 262 -2.94 7.13 -19.73
N ASN A 263 -3.45 5.91 -19.93
CA ASN A 263 -4.17 5.17 -18.90
C ASN A 263 -3.98 3.66 -19.05
N ARG A 264 -4.70 2.84 -18.25
CA ARG A 264 -4.55 1.38 -18.29
C ARG A 264 -4.92 0.76 -19.64
N SER A 265 -5.79 1.44 -20.40
CA SER A 265 -6.38 0.95 -21.63
C SER A 265 -5.85 1.63 -22.89
N VAL A 266 -5.01 2.68 -22.78
CA VAL A 266 -4.61 3.51 -23.93
C VAL A 266 -3.14 3.89 -23.90
N ILE A 267 -2.47 3.69 -25.04
CA ILE A 267 -1.16 4.27 -25.38
C ILE A 267 -1.36 5.25 -26.52
N ALA A 268 -0.97 6.50 -26.35
CA ALA A 268 -1.12 7.52 -27.38
C ALA A 268 0.23 7.97 -27.91
N ASN A 269 0.26 8.33 -29.19
CA ASN A 269 1.39 8.99 -29.80
C ASN A 269 1.36 10.49 -29.44
N VAL A 270 2.41 10.94 -28.76
CA VAL A 270 2.56 12.29 -28.21
C VAL A 270 2.50 13.35 -29.32
N ARG A 271 2.92 13.01 -30.55
CA ARG A 271 2.86 13.92 -31.71
C ARG A 271 1.44 14.33 -32.09
N PHE A 272 0.46 13.49 -31.76
CA PHE A 272 -0.95 13.74 -32.04
C PHE A 272 -1.72 14.24 -30.81
N VAL A 273 -1.04 14.57 -29.71
CA VAL A 273 -1.66 15.22 -28.55
C VAL A 273 -1.81 16.71 -28.84
N LYS A 274 -3.05 17.20 -28.90
CA LYS A 274 -3.37 18.61 -29.16
C LYS A 274 -3.22 19.47 -27.91
N ASN A 275 -3.86 19.05 -26.81
CA ASN A 275 -3.78 19.73 -25.53
C ASN A 275 -4.17 18.78 -24.39
N TYR A 276 -3.90 19.23 -23.17
CA TYR A 276 -4.43 18.62 -21.96
C TYR A 276 -5.06 19.70 -21.08
N SER A 277 -6.13 19.36 -20.37
CA SER A 277 -6.81 20.29 -19.46
C SER A 277 -7.19 19.60 -18.16
N TYR A 278 -7.22 20.35 -17.06
CA TYR A 278 -7.64 19.82 -15.76
C TYR A 278 -9.10 19.38 -15.82
N TRP A 279 -9.39 18.26 -15.17
CA TRP A 279 -10.71 17.71 -14.95
C TRP A 279 -10.95 17.47 -13.45
N GLU A 280 -12.19 17.23 -13.06
CA GLU A 280 -12.55 16.96 -11.67
C GLU A 280 -11.83 15.72 -11.10
N ASN A 281 -11.62 15.71 -9.78
CA ASN A 281 -11.05 14.58 -9.02
C ASN A 281 -9.60 14.21 -9.40
N ASP A 282 -8.71 15.22 -9.53
CA ASP A 282 -7.28 15.04 -9.86
C ASP A 282 -7.05 14.29 -11.18
N LYS A 283 -7.98 14.44 -12.12
CA LYS A 283 -7.88 13.88 -13.47
C LYS A 283 -7.56 14.98 -14.48
N TYR A 284 -7.02 14.58 -15.62
CA TYR A 284 -6.75 15.43 -16.76
C TYR A 284 -7.39 14.82 -17.99
N ILE A 285 -7.99 15.65 -18.84
CA ILE A 285 -8.40 15.25 -20.19
C ILE A 285 -7.26 15.55 -21.13
N VAL A 286 -6.84 14.54 -21.90
CA VAL A 286 -5.89 14.64 -23.01
C VAL A 286 -6.69 14.58 -24.30
N ARG A 287 -6.61 15.62 -25.13
CA ARG A 287 -7.29 15.71 -26.42
C ARG A 287 -6.31 15.43 -27.55
N LEU A 288 -6.71 14.59 -28.50
CA LEU A 288 -5.93 14.34 -29.70
C LEU A 288 -6.22 15.37 -30.82
N THR A 289 -5.39 15.38 -31.85
CA THR A 289 -5.49 16.29 -33.00
C THR A 289 -6.73 16.07 -33.87
N ASP A 290 -7.40 14.94 -33.74
CA ASP A 290 -8.64 14.62 -34.46
C ASP A 290 -9.88 15.38 -33.94
N ASN A 291 -9.73 16.15 -32.84
CA ASN A 291 -10.79 16.92 -32.16
C ASN A 291 -12.03 16.10 -31.75
N LYS A 292 -11.96 14.77 -31.77
CA LYS A 292 -13.06 13.87 -31.41
C LYS A 292 -12.66 12.93 -30.28
N THR A 293 -11.37 12.63 -30.17
CA THR A 293 -10.86 11.66 -29.21
C THR A 293 -10.30 12.35 -27.97
N GLU A 294 -10.86 11.99 -26.83
CA GLU A 294 -10.46 12.49 -25.52
C GLU A 294 -10.21 11.33 -24.55
N PHE A 295 -9.08 11.38 -23.83
CA PHE A 295 -8.73 10.38 -22.82
C PHE A 295 -8.56 10.98 -21.44
N ILE A 296 -9.09 10.28 -20.44
CA ILE A 296 -8.91 10.64 -19.04
C ILE A 296 -7.61 10.04 -18.51
N MET A 297 -6.79 10.89 -17.90
CA MET A 297 -5.49 10.59 -17.30
C MET A 297 -5.47 10.95 -15.82
N GLN A 298 -4.74 10.19 -15.00
CA GLN A 298 -4.47 10.52 -13.60
C GLN A 298 -3.39 11.60 -13.48
N ARG A 299 -3.52 12.55 -12.54
CA ARG A 299 -2.52 13.61 -12.32
C ARG A 299 -1.09 13.10 -12.14
N THR A 300 -0.89 11.91 -11.57
CA THR A 300 0.43 11.29 -11.39
C THR A 300 1.18 11.05 -12.72
N ARG A 301 0.44 10.86 -13.83
CA ARG A 301 1.01 10.64 -15.18
C ARG A 301 1.24 11.94 -15.96
N LEU A 302 0.73 13.07 -15.48
CA LEU A 302 0.90 14.36 -16.15
C LEU A 302 2.38 14.75 -16.29
N LYS A 303 3.20 14.49 -15.28
CA LYS A 303 4.63 14.83 -15.31
C LYS A 303 5.33 14.15 -16.50
N GLY A 304 5.09 12.86 -16.71
CA GLY A 304 5.69 12.11 -17.81
C GLY A 304 5.19 12.55 -19.19
N LEU A 305 3.94 12.99 -19.30
CA LEU A 305 3.42 13.57 -20.54
C LEU A 305 4.07 14.94 -20.85
N LYS A 306 4.23 15.81 -19.84
CA LYS A 306 4.87 17.13 -20.00
C LYS A 306 6.33 17.05 -20.45
N GLU A 307 7.08 16.13 -19.85
CA GLU A 307 8.48 15.87 -20.22
C GLU A 307 8.61 15.53 -21.72
N ARG A 308 7.64 14.79 -22.29
CA ARG A 308 7.62 14.39 -23.70
C ARG A 308 7.08 15.45 -24.65
N LEU A 309 6.22 16.34 -24.16
CA LEU A 309 5.73 17.50 -24.92
C LEU A 309 6.76 18.65 -24.99
N GLY A 310 7.93 18.50 -24.35
CA GLY A 310 8.97 19.54 -24.32
C GLY A 310 8.56 20.78 -23.54
N THR A 311 7.54 20.69 -22.67
CA THR A 311 7.08 21.81 -21.82
C THR A 311 7.57 21.58 -20.39
N VAL A 312 8.85 21.90 -20.14
CA VAL A 312 9.44 21.95 -18.80
C VAL A 312 9.07 23.25 -18.11
#